data_AF-A0A2G2ZJY6-F1
#
_entry.id   AF-A0A2G2ZJY6-F1
#
_cell.length_a   1.000
_cell.length_b   1.000
_cell.length_c   1.000
_cell.angle_alpha   90.00
_cell.angle_beta   90.00
_cell.angle_gamma   90.00
#
_symmetry.space_group_name_H-M   'P 1'
#
loop_
_entity.id
_entity.type
_entity.pdbx_description
1 polymer ?
#
loop_
_entity_poly.entity_id
_entity_poly.type
_entity_poly.pdbx_seq_one_letter_code
_entity_poly.pdbx_strand_id
1 'polypeptide(L)'
;MASTYSFVNLILVMSLTLSQFSFSFGDNPTPVVHLINNLPFDHTPIVRVTCKLLHKIPLLSVTLVLGQDFPFDAGIINDAYVCYAEWGALYATFTAYDPLGKDKGQPVVYISIRDRGLYKSWDQSVWIGARELSIEWAENPQYWTWNYIHNSGVEVAELVNVCWLDIRGKIDTSRLARKTSYSAYLVFKLKDNHRELEKAIASVRFVKEKPEGTDEEGYTVFLSKAKGYEGERGRFPHHRSDGWTEIKLGEFFNNFGEDGEVEMRLIENKNPNWKCGIIVKGIDIRPN
;
A
#
# COMPACT_ATOMS: atom_id res chain seq x y z
N MET A 1 4.14 -89.19 7.73
CA MET A 1 3.57 -87.97 7.11
C MET A 1 4.26 -86.76 7.73
N ALA A 2 5.08 -86.08 6.93
CA ALA A 2 5.57 -84.72 7.15
C ALA A 2 4.37 -83.72 7.13
N SER A 3 4.42 -82.43 7.48
CA SER A 3 5.50 -81.44 7.51
C SER A 3 5.06 -80.25 8.42
N THR A 4 5.96 -79.63 9.20
CA THR A 4 6.59 -78.29 9.04
C THR A 4 5.83 -77.05 9.54
N TYR A 5 6.45 -76.40 10.54
CA TYR A 5 6.60 -74.96 10.83
C TYR A 5 5.85 -73.92 9.96
N SER A 6 5.25 -72.88 10.58
CA SER A 6 5.94 -71.59 10.84
C SER A 6 5.01 -70.36 11.02
N PHE A 7 5.57 -69.38 11.72
CA PHE A 7 5.30 -67.93 11.76
C PHE A 7 4.12 -67.34 12.57
N VAL A 8 4.54 -66.82 13.73
CA VAL A 8 3.98 -65.75 14.56
C VAL A 8 3.78 -64.46 13.74
N ASN A 9 2.64 -63.79 13.90
CA ASN A 9 2.51 -62.35 13.67
C ASN A 9 1.48 -61.75 14.66
N LEU A 10 2.01 -61.02 15.64
CA LEU A 10 1.27 -60.26 16.64
C LEU A 10 1.25 -58.79 16.18
N ILE A 11 0.10 -58.26 15.75
CA ILE A 11 -0.05 -56.84 15.45
C ILE A 11 -0.40 -56.12 16.77
N LEU A 12 0.55 -55.35 17.28
CA LEU A 12 0.41 -54.51 18.48
C LEU A 12 -0.07 -53.12 18.04
N VAL A 13 -1.36 -52.83 18.23
CA VAL A 13 -1.90 -51.46 18.06
C VAL A 13 -1.74 -50.74 19.40
N MET A 14 -0.71 -49.90 19.53
CA MET A 14 -0.58 -48.97 20.65
C MET A 14 -1.55 -47.80 20.45
N SER A 15 -2.64 -47.77 21.21
CA SER A 15 -3.46 -46.58 21.40
C SER A 15 -2.81 -45.67 22.44
N LEU A 16 -2.17 -44.59 21.99
CA LEU A 16 -1.73 -43.51 22.85
C LEU A 16 -2.94 -42.62 23.18
N THR A 17 -3.46 -42.76 24.40
CA THR A 17 -4.39 -41.78 24.98
C THR A 17 -3.61 -40.52 25.35
N LEU A 18 -3.69 -39.49 24.49
CA LEU A 18 -3.28 -38.15 24.90
C LEU A 18 -4.33 -37.61 25.88
N SER A 19 -3.91 -37.47 27.14
CA SER A 19 -4.58 -36.66 28.15
C SER A 19 -4.78 -35.25 27.61
N GLN A 20 -6.02 -34.78 27.57
CA GLN A 20 -6.35 -33.40 27.26
C GLN A 20 -5.82 -32.49 28.39
N PHE A 21 -4.70 -31.83 28.13
CA PHE A 21 -4.36 -30.58 28.82
C PHE A 21 -5.09 -29.45 28.09
N SER A 22 -6.21 -29.01 28.65
CA SER A 22 -6.85 -27.77 28.26
C SER A 22 -6.04 -26.60 28.84
N PHE A 23 -5.01 -26.18 28.10
CA PHE A 23 -4.45 -24.84 28.28
C PHE A 23 -5.28 -23.86 27.46
N SER A 24 -6.08 -23.06 28.15
CA SER A 24 -6.62 -21.81 27.61
C SER A 24 -5.45 -20.83 27.51
N PHE A 25 -4.82 -20.77 26.34
CA PHE A 25 -4.05 -19.60 25.92
C PHE A 25 -4.98 -18.77 25.05
N GLY A 26 -5.10 -17.47 25.33
CA GLY A 26 -5.86 -16.58 24.48
C GLY A 26 -5.28 -16.62 23.07
N ASP A 27 -6.05 -17.16 22.13
CA ASP A 27 -5.70 -17.23 20.71
C ASP A 27 -5.71 -15.82 20.10
N ASN A 28 -4.62 -15.08 20.31
CA ASN A 28 -4.29 -14.03 19.37
C ASN A 28 -3.75 -14.73 18.11
N PRO A 29 -4.41 -14.58 16.95
CA PRO A 29 -3.93 -15.20 15.72
C PRO A 29 -2.49 -14.75 15.44
N THR A 30 -1.65 -15.70 15.01
CA THR A 30 -0.27 -15.40 14.63
C THR A 30 -0.26 -14.39 13.49
N PRO A 31 0.53 -13.30 13.58
CA PRO A 31 0.64 -12.33 12.49
C PRO A 31 1.05 -13.01 11.18
N VAL A 32 0.39 -12.66 10.07
CA VAL A 32 0.70 -13.21 8.75
C VAL A 32 1.34 -12.14 7.88
N VAL A 33 2.45 -12.47 7.23
CA VAL A 33 3.10 -11.59 6.27
C VAL A 33 2.85 -12.11 4.86
N HIS A 34 2.31 -11.27 3.99
CA HIS A 34 2.08 -11.50 2.57
C HIS A 34 3.20 -10.85 1.75
N LEU A 35 3.97 -11.64 1.01
CA LEU A 35 4.96 -11.15 0.05
C LEU A 35 4.35 -11.18 -1.36
N ILE A 36 4.28 -10.02 -2.02
CA ILE A 36 3.62 -9.85 -3.32
C ILE A 36 4.60 -9.29 -4.33
N ASN A 37 4.77 -9.98 -5.46
CA ASN A 37 5.53 -9.47 -6.60
C ASN A 37 4.63 -8.67 -7.56
N ASN A 38 4.82 -7.35 -7.61
CA ASN A 38 4.08 -6.42 -8.48
C ASN A 38 5.03 -5.64 -9.42
N LEU A 39 6.12 -6.28 -9.86
CA LEU A 39 6.99 -5.71 -10.90
C LEU A 39 6.27 -5.59 -12.25
N PRO A 40 6.61 -4.63 -13.11
CA PRO A 40 6.01 -4.49 -14.45
C PRO A 40 6.28 -5.73 -15.32
N PHE A 41 5.40 -5.99 -16.29
CA PHE A 41 5.34 -7.22 -17.11
C PHE A 41 6.57 -7.48 -18.03
N ASP A 42 7.61 -6.66 -17.95
CA ASP A 42 8.81 -6.76 -18.78
C ASP A 42 9.66 -8.01 -18.39
N HIS A 43 9.91 -8.88 -19.38
CA HIS A 43 10.87 -10.00 -19.34
C HIS A 43 10.86 -10.88 -18.07
N THR A 44 9.70 -11.45 -17.71
CA THR A 44 9.52 -12.41 -16.60
C THR A 44 10.16 -11.93 -15.28
N PRO A 45 9.55 -10.96 -14.59
CA PRO A 45 10.12 -10.37 -13.39
C PRO A 45 9.98 -11.36 -12.24
N ILE A 46 10.89 -12.32 -12.13
CA ILE A 46 10.96 -13.25 -11.03
C ILE A 46 11.64 -12.54 -9.87
N VAL A 47 10.99 -12.52 -8.71
CA VAL A 47 11.60 -12.00 -7.49
C VAL A 47 11.94 -13.16 -6.58
N ARG A 48 13.20 -13.30 -6.19
CA ARG A 48 13.54 -14.17 -5.07
C ARG A 48 13.56 -13.34 -3.80
N VAL A 49 12.78 -13.75 -2.82
CA VAL A 49 12.76 -13.15 -1.49
C VAL A 49 13.30 -14.16 -0.50
N THR A 50 14.28 -13.73 0.29
CA THR A 50 14.77 -14.52 1.39
C THR A 50 14.65 -13.73 2.68
N CYS A 51 14.03 -14.35 3.67
CA CYS A 51 13.76 -13.77 4.97
C CYS A 51 14.53 -14.53 6.04
N LYS A 52 15.08 -13.77 6.98
CA LYS A 52 15.72 -14.26 8.19
C LYS A 52 15.18 -13.50 9.40
N LEU A 53 15.29 -14.12 10.56
CA LEU A 53 15.13 -13.40 11.81
C LEU A 53 16.38 -12.54 12.07
N LEU A 54 16.20 -11.37 12.67
CA LEU A 54 17.28 -10.43 12.90
C LEU A 54 18.38 -11.03 13.80
N HIS A 55 18.02 -11.85 14.79
CA HIS A 55 18.97 -12.43 15.75
C HIS A 55 19.09 -13.96 15.70
N LYS A 56 18.48 -14.64 14.71
CA LYS A 56 18.44 -16.11 14.62
C LYS A 56 18.60 -16.60 13.18
N ILE A 57 18.84 -17.91 13.03
CA ILE A 57 18.92 -18.58 11.72
C ILE A 57 17.74 -19.56 11.55
N PRO A 58 16.56 -19.06 11.18
CA PRO A 58 15.70 -19.75 10.23
C PRO A 58 15.66 -18.96 8.92
N LEU A 59 15.70 -19.67 7.80
CA LEU A 59 15.74 -19.10 6.47
C LEU A 59 14.47 -19.50 5.72
N LEU A 60 13.62 -18.52 5.41
CA LEU A 60 12.55 -18.68 4.44
C LEU A 60 13.08 -18.15 3.11
N SER A 61 13.07 -18.95 2.04
CA SER A 61 13.42 -18.48 0.70
C SER A 61 12.31 -18.86 -0.27
N VAL A 62 11.74 -17.86 -0.94
CA VAL A 62 10.63 -18.02 -1.88
C VAL A 62 10.96 -17.34 -3.20
N THR A 63 10.47 -17.90 -4.29
CA THR A 63 10.53 -17.31 -5.63
C THR A 63 9.11 -16.95 -6.05
N LEU A 64 8.87 -15.68 -6.33
CA LEU A 64 7.57 -15.12 -6.67
C LEU A 64 7.50 -14.77 -8.16
N VAL A 65 6.47 -15.29 -8.84
CA VAL A 65 6.11 -14.81 -10.18
C VAL A 65 5.21 -13.56 -10.10
N LEU A 66 5.02 -12.88 -11.21
CA LEU A 66 4.18 -11.67 -11.26
C LEU A 66 2.78 -11.91 -10.69
N GLY A 67 2.35 -11.05 -9.78
CA GLY A 67 1.05 -11.09 -9.11
C GLY A 67 0.94 -12.17 -8.03
N GLN A 68 1.98 -12.97 -7.79
CA GLN A 68 1.95 -14.02 -6.78
C GLN A 68 1.99 -13.41 -5.38
N ASP A 69 1.02 -13.80 -4.56
CA ASP A 69 0.98 -13.56 -3.12
C ASP A 69 1.47 -14.81 -2.37
N PHE A 70 2.45 -14.63 -1.50
CA PHE A 70 2.99 -15.66 -0.63
C PHE A 70 2.83 -15.28 0.84
N PRO A 71 1.89 -15.89 1.57
CA PRO A 71 1.74 -15.70 3.00
C PRO A 71 2.75 -16.56 3.78
N PHE A 72 3.30 -16.02 4.87
CA PHE A 72 4.04 -16.78 5.87
C PHE A 72 3.71 -16.30 7.29
N ASP A 73 3.70 -17.24 8.23
CA ASP A 73 3.44 -16.93 9.64
C ASP A 73 4.64 -16.24 10.28
N ALA A 74 4.43 -15.02 10.75
CA ALA A 74 5.36 -14.27 11.58
C ALA A 74 5.07 -14.53 13.08
N GLY A 75 5.01 -15.80 13.45
CA GLY A 75 4.63 -16.29 14.79
C GLY A 75 5.66 -16.06 15.90
N ILE A 76 6.77 -15.37 15.63
CA ILE A 76 7.82 -15.11 16.62
C ILE A 76 7.68 -13.70 17.17
N ILE A 77 7.14 -13.62 18.39
CA ILE A 77 6.64 -12.39 19.02
C ILE A 77 7.75 -11.35 19.34
N ASN A 78 9.03 -11.76 19.39
CA ASN A 78 10.11 -10.91 19.90
C ASN A 78 11.32 -10.76 18.96
N ASP A 79 11.19 -11.10 17.68
CA ASP A 79 12.29 -10.89 16.73
C ASP A 79 11.76 -10.41 15.38
N ALA A 80 12.48 -9.49 14.74
CA ALA A 80 12.04 -8.91 13.49
C ALA A 80 12.41 -9.81 12.31
N TYR A 81 11.52 -9.92 11.32
CA TYR A 81 11.80 -10.56 10.05
C TYR A 81 12.44 -9.55 9.10
N VAL A 82 13.71 -9.77 8.78
CA VAL A 82 14.45 -9.00 7.78
C VAL A 82 14.54 -9.83 6.51
N CYS A 83 14.03 -9.28 5.42
CA CYS A 83 14.05 -9.91 4.12
C CYS A 83 14.93 -9.13 3.15
N TYR A 84 15.47 -9.86 2.19
CA TYR A 84 16.12 -9.30 1.01
C TYR A 84 15.42 -9.87 -0.22
N ALA A 85 15.08 -8.99 -1.15
CA ALA A 85 14.51 -9.34 -2.43
C ALA A 85 15.54 -9.06 -3.53
N GLU A 86 15.65 -9.97 -4.49
CA GLU A 86 16.51 -9.85 -5.67
C GLU A 86 15.68 -10.10 -6.95
N TRP A 87 15.89 -9.25 -7.97
CA TRP A 87 15.26 -9.37 -9.28
C TRP A 87 16.20 -8.83 -10.36
N GLY A 88 16.68 -9.72 -11.23
CA GLY A 88 17.73 -9.39 -12.19
C GLY A 88 19.01 -8.92 -11.49
N ALA A 89 19.45 -7.69 -11.79
CA ALA A 89 20.62 -7.05 -11.18
C ALA A 89 20.27 -6.15 -9.97
N LEU A 90 18.98 -6.02 -9.62
CA LEU A 90 18.51 -5.17 -8.53
C LEU A 90 18.26 -5.99 -7.27
N TYR A 91 18.47 -5.37 -6.12
CA TYR A 91 18.14 -5.93 -4.83
C TYR A 91 17.62 -4.86 -3.87
N ALA A 92 16.81 -5.27 -2.90
CA ALA A 92 16.37 -4.40 -1.81
C ALA A 92 16.23 -5.18 -0.51
N THR A 93 16.62 -4.55 0.59
CA THR A 93 16.48 -5.10 1.95
C THR A 93 15.37 -4.37 2.68
N PHE A 94 14.55 -5.10 3.43
CA PHE A 94 13.43 -4.55 4.17
C PHE A 94 13.06 -5.37 5.40
N THR A 95 12.42 -4.71 6.36
CA THR A 95 11.82 -5.37 7.51
C THR A 95 10.40 -5.79 7.16
N ALA A 96 10.20 -7.09 6.93
CA ALA A 96 8.90 -7.66 6.61
C ALA A 96 7.94 -7.56 7.79
N TYR A 97 8.39 -7.87 9.01
CA TYR A 97 7.59 -7.76 10.22
C TYR A 97 8.45 -7.37 11.42
N ASP A 98 8.04 -6.35 12.16
CA ASP A 98 8.67 -5.85 13.37
C ASP A 98 7.65 -5.84 14.53
N PRO A 99 7.60 -6.91 15.35
CA PRO A 99 6.61 -7.03 16.42
C PRO A 99 6.87 -6.08 17.60
N LEU A 100 8.08 -5.52 17.71
CA LEU A 100 8.47 -4.63 18.81
C LEU A 100 8.38 -3.15 18.43
N GLY A 101 8.45 -2.84 17.13
CA GLY A 101 8.34 -1.49 16.60
C GLY A 101 7.04 -1.27 15.82
N LYS A 102 7.18 -1.01 14.51
CA LYS A 102 6.10 -0.43 13.71
C LYS A 102 4.90 -1.36 13.52
N ASP A 103 5.08 -2.68 13.49
CA ASP A 103 4.00 -3.63 13.19
C ASP A 103 3.40 -4.27 14.45
N LYS A 104 3.69 -3.72 15.63
CA LYS A 104 3.21 -4.24 16.90
C LYS A 104 1.68 -4.31 16.92
N GLY A 105 1.16 -5.51 17.15
CA GLY A 105 -0.28 -5.78 17.23
C GLY A 105 -0.98 -5.89 15.87
N GLN A 106 -0.24 -5.83 14.77
CA GLN A 106 -0.82 -6.01 13.44
C GLN A 106 -0.99 -7.49 13.13
N PRO A 107 -2.21 -7.94 12.81
CA PRO A 107 -2.48 -9.36 12.50
C PRO A 107 -2.03 -9.72 11.09
N VAL A 108 -1.91 -8.75 10.18
CA VAL A 108 -1.52 -8.98 8.79
C VAL A 108 -0.61 -7.86 8.31
N VAL A 109 0.40 -8.21 7.53
CA VAL A 109 1.30 -7.27 6.87
C VAL A 109 1.54 -7.68 5.42
N TYR A 110 1.26 -6.79 4.48
CA TYR A 110 1.51 -6.93 3.06
C TYR A 110 2.79 -6.21 2.67
N ILE A 111 3.68 -6.89 1.96
CA ILE A 111 4.86 -6.33 1.33
C ILE A 111 4.74 -6.51 -0.18
N SER A 112 4.58 -5.40 -0.90
CA SER A 112 4.53 -5.36 -2.36
C SER A 112 5.86 -4.86 -2.93
N ILE A 113 6.46 -5.68 -3.80
CA ILE A 113 7.72 -5.40 -4.49
C ILE A 113 7.39 -4.84 -5.87
N ARG A 114 7.89 -3.63 -6.19
CA ARG A 114 7.60 -2.91 -7.44
C ARG A 114 8.88 -2.33 -8.04
N ASP A 115 8.79 -1.86 -9.28
CA ASP A 115 9.92 -1.29 -10.04
C ASP A 115 10.58 -0.10 -9.33
N ARG A 116 9.77 0.71 -8.64
CA ARG A 116 10.21 1.92 -7.94
C ARG A 116 10.33 1.77 -6.42
N GLY A 117 10.34 0.53 -5.90
CA GLY A 117 10.65 0.25 -4.51
C GLY A 117 9.72 -0.74 -3.82
N LEU A 118 9.79 -0.73 -2.49
CA LEU A 118 9.08 -1.65 -1.61
C LEU A 118 7.96 -0.92 -0.87
N TYR A 119 6.78 -1.51 -0.92
CA TYR A 119 5.57 -0.96 -0.32
C TYR A 119 5.07 -1.88 0.77
N LYS A 120 4.91 -1.34 1.98
CA LYS A 120 4.44 -2.07 3.15
C LYS A 120 3.08 -1.53 3.59
N SER A 121 2.12 -2.42 3.78
CA SER A 121 0.74 -2.13 4.14
C SER A 121 0.23 -3.19 5.13
N TRP A 122 -0.85 -2.94 5.86
CA TRP A 122 -1.43 -3.89 6.83
C TRP A 122 -2.87 -4.30 6.45
N ASP A 123 -3.42 -3.69 5.41
CA ASP A 123 -4.83 -3.77 5.05
C ASP A 123 -5.09 -4.13 3.58
N GLN A 124 -4.08 -4.44 2.76
CA GLN A 124 -4.17 -4.52 1.27
C GLN A 124 -4.28 -3.15 0.59
N SER A 125 -3.86 -2.08 1.26
CA SER A 125 -3.77 -0.79 0.59
C SER A 125 -2.82 -0.82 -0.60
N VAL A 126 -3.22 -0.09 -1.64
CA VAL A 126 -2.43 0.15 -2.84
C VAL A 126 -1.91 1.57 -2.83
N TRP A 127 -0.60 1.70 -3.00
CA TRP A 127 0.05 2.99 -3.16
C TRP A 127 0.28 3.33 -4.64
N ILE A 128 0.08 4.59 -5.01
CA ILE A 128 0.50 5.18 -6.28
C ILE A 128 1.50 6.30 -5.96
N GLY A 129 2.77 6.14 -6.32
CA GLY A 129 3.80 7.14 -6.06
C GLY A 129 3.60 8.41 -6.88
N ALA A 130 4.17 9.55 -6.43
CA ALA A 130 4.05 10.83 -7.13
C ALA A 130 4.42 10.76 -8.62
N ARG A 131 5.43 9.96 -8.97
CA ARG A 131 5.88 9.77 -10.36
C ARG A 131 4.96 8.89 -11.21
N GLU A 132 4.04 8.16 -10.59
CA GLU A 132 2.99 7.41 -11.29
C GLU A 132 1.71 8.26 -11.46
N LEU A 133 1.66 9.45 -10.84
CA LEU A 133 0.55 10.38 -11.01
C LEU A 133 0.67 11.16 -12.32
N SER A 134 -0.48 11.46 -12.92
CA SER A 134 -0.60 12.46 -13.97
C SER A 134 -0.82 13.81 -13.29
N ILE A 135 0.23 14.63 -13.29
CA ILE A 135 0.21 15.97 -12.71
C ILE A 135 0.46 16.98 -13.83
N GLU A 136 -0.44 17.94 -13.94
CA GLU A 136 -0.39 18.88 -15.06
C GLU A 136 0.83 19.80 -14.97
N TRP A 137 1.56 19.88 -16.08
CA TRP A 137 2.82 20.60 -16.22
C TRP A 137 4.01 20.05 -15.39
N ALA A 138 3.92 18.83 -14.85
CA ALA A 138 4.93 18.30 -13.92
C ALA A 138 6.32 18.06 -14.52
N GLU A 139 6.43 17.95 -15.84
CA GLU A 139 7.72 17.82 -16.53
C GLU A 139 8.40 19.18 -16.79
N ASN A 140 7.71 20.29 -16.52
CA ASN A 140 8.31 21.62 -16.66
C ASN A 140 8.88 22.09 -15.31
N PRO A 141 10.21 22.26 -15.19
CA PRO A 141 10.87 22.67 -13.95
C PRO A 141 10.48 24.08 -13.47
N GLN A 142 9.90 24.92 -14.33
CA GLN A 142 9.36 26.22 -13.93
C GLN A 142 8.12 26.10 -13.04
N TYR A 143 7.41 24.97 -13.14
CA TYR A 143 6.14 24.75 -12.46
C TYR A 143 6.23 23.68 -11.37
N TRP A 144 7.03 22.63 -11.59
CA TRP A 144 7.20 21.52 -10.66
C TRP A 144 8.65 21.10 -10.55
N THR A 145 9.09 20.68 -9.37
CA THR A 145 10.41 20.10 -9.15
C THR A 145 10.27 18.71 -8.55
N TRP A 146 11.03 17.75 -9.08
CA TRP A 146 11.08 16.39 -8.55
C TRP A 146 12.20 16.28 -7.53
N ASN A 147 11.85 15.84 -6.32
CA ASN A 147 12.76 15.72 -5.19
C ASN A 147 12.66 14.31 -4.60
N TYR A 148 13.63 13.93 -3.76
CA TYR A 148 13.57 12.69 -2.99
C TYR A 148 13.37 12.99 -1.51
N ILE A 149 12.55 12.20 -0.83
CA ILE A 149 12.52 12.18 0.62
C ILE A 149 13.89 11.66 1.09
N HIS A 150 14.59 12.48 1.88
CA HIS A 150 15.95 12.23 2.36
C HIS A 150 16.23 10.75 2.64
N ASN A 151 17.26 10.21 1.97
CA ASN A 151 17.79 8.84 2.14
C ASN A 151 16.81 7.67 1.96
N SER A 152 15.57 7.91 1.53
CA SER A 152 14.55 6.85 1.38
C SER A 152 14.36 6.35 -0.06
N GLY A 153 14.89 7.07 -1.05
CA GLY A 153 14.67 6.77 -2.47
C GLY A 153 13.24 7.04 -2.97
N VAL A 154 12.33 7.51 -2.09
CA VAL A 154 10.95 7.85 -2.47
C VAL A 154 10.92 9.23 -3.11
N GLU A 155 10.51 9.28 -4.36
CA GLU A 155 10.39 10.50 -5.15
C GLU A 155 9.07 11.24 -4.87
N VAL A 156 9.12 12.57 -4.83
CA VAL A 156 8.00 13.47 -4.53
C VAL A 156 7.98 14.62 -5.54
N ALA A 157 6.78 15.11 -5.84
CA ALA A 157 6.57 16.27 -6.72
C ALA A 157 6.34 17.52 -5.88
N GLU A 158 7.20 18.52 -6.01
CA GLU A 158 7.08 19.80 -5.34
C GLU A 158 6.55 20.86 -6.32
N LEU A 159 5.45 21.52 -5.96
CA LEU A 159 4.88 22.61 -6.74
C LEU A 159 5.67 23.90 -6.54
N VAL A 160 6.30 24.37 -7.61
CA VAL A 160 6.99 25.66 -7.66
C VAL A 160 5.98 26.79 -7.81
N ASN A 161 5.17 26.78 -8.87
CA ASN A 161 4.09 27.75 -9.06
C ASN A 161 3.14 27.35 -10.21
N VAL A 162 1.82 27.33 -10.03
CA VAL A 162 0.84 27.16 -11.13
C VAL A 162 -0.46 27.93 -10.89
N CYS A 163 -1.14 28.37 -11.94
CA CYS A 163 -2.52 28.87 -11.85
C CYS A 163 -3.55 27.73 -11.93
N TRP A 164 -3.21 26.62 -12.60
CA TRP A 164 -4.05 25.42 -12.72
C TRP A 164 -3.38 24.25 -11.99
N LEU A 165 -3.97 23.80 -10.88
CA LEU A 165 -3.55 22.60 -10.17
C LEU A 165 -4.46 21.43 -10.53
N ASP A 166 -3.90 20.35 -11.08
CA ASP A 166 -4.64 19.12 -11.42
C ASP A 166 -3.72 17.92 -11.21
N ILE A 167 -4.08 17.09 -10.22
CA ILE A 167 -3.35 15.90 -9.80
C ILE A 167 -4.30 14.72 -9.98
N ARG A 168 -3.88 13.73 -10.76
CA ARG A 168 -4.67 12.53 -11.07
C ARG A 168 -3.87 11.27 -10.80
N GLY A 169 -4.49 10.31 -10.12
CA GLY A 169 -4.04 8.93 -10.08
C GLY A 169 -5.02 8.05 -10.83
N LYS A 170 -4.53 6.96 -11.40
CA LYS A 170 -5.35 5.92 -12.01
C LYS A 170 -4.92 4.55 -11.53
N ILE A 171 -5.89 3.67 -11.35
CA ILE A 171 -5.64 2.27 -11.02
C ILE A 171 -6.61 1.37 -11.76
N ASP A 172 -6.09 0.29 -12.32
CA ASP A 172 -6.91 -0.77 -12.88
C ASP A 172 -7.51 -1.62 -11.74
N THR A 173 -8.84 -1.81 -11.75
CA THR A 173 -9.55 -2.58 -10.72
C THR A 173 -9.13 -4.05 -10.63
N SER A 174 -8.52 -4.62 -11.67
CA SER A 174 -7.94 -5.97 -11.62
C SER A 174 -6.79 -6.09 -10.63
N ARG A 175 -6.16 -4.96 -10.25
CA ARG A 175 -5.08 -4.89 -9.25
C ARG A 175 -5.58 -4.77 -7.81
N LEU A 176 -6.90 -4.69 -7.62
CA LEU A 176 -7.55 -4.52 -6.33
C LEU A 176 -8.35 -5.76 -5.95
N ALA A 177 -8.46 -6.03 -4.65
CA ALA A 177 -9.32 -7.09 -4.15
C ALA A 177 -10.78 -6.85 -4.58
N ARG A 178 -11.44 -7.95 -4.96
CA ARG A 178 -12.84 -7.99 -5.40
C ARG A 178 -13.78 -7.91 -4.22
N LYS A 179 -15.00 -7.41 -4.46
CA LYS A 179 -16.04 -7.17 -3.45
C LYS A 179 -15.55 -6.32 -2.28
N THR A 180 -14.75 -5.31 -2.59
CA THR A 180 -14.09 -4.49 -1.58
C THR A 180 -14.36 -3.02 -1.87
N SER A 181 -14.78 -2.29 -0.83
CA SER A 181 -14.87 -0.83 -0.86
C SER A 181 -13.49 -0.25 -0.57
N TYR A 182 -13.10 0.80 -1.28
CA TYR A 182 -11.84 1.50 -1.08
C TYR A 182 -12.08 2.99 -0.83
N SER A 183 -11.24 3.57 0.01
CA SER A 183 -11.02 5.02 0.13
C SER A 183 -9.68 5.40 -0.47
N ALA A 184 -9.65 6.44 -1.31
CA ALA A 184 -8.42 7.01 -1.83
C ALA A 184 -8.04 8.28 -1.06
N TYR A 185 -6.76 8.45 -0.74
CA TYR A 185 -6.22 9.58 0.00
C TYR A 185 -5.01 10.16 -0.72
N LEU A 186 -5.01 11.46 -1.02
CA LEU A 186 -3.81 12.17 -1.46
C LEU A 186 -2.93 12.43 -0.23
N VAL A 187 -1.66 12.04 -0.30
CA VAL A 187 -0.67 12.24 0.76
C VAL A 187 0.32 13.33 0.34
N PHE A 188 0.42 14.38 1.13
CA PHE A 188 1.17 15.59 0.80
C PHE A 188 1.71 16.33 2.03
N LYS A 189 2.57 17.32 1.79
CA LYS A 189 2.99 18.34 2.75
C LYS A 189 2.77 19.73 2.15
N LEU A 190 2.64 20.72 3.01
CA LEU A 190 2.67 22.13 2.63
C LEU A 190 3.94 22.76 3.19
N LYS A 191 4.63 23.55 2.39
CA LYS A 191 5.72 24.41 2.86
C LYS A 191 5.17 25.52 3.73
N ASP A 192 5.97 26.04 4.66
CA ASP A 192 5.56 27.15 5.53
C ASP A 192 5.15 28.40 4.73
N ASN A 193 5.75 28.61 3.56
CA ASN A 193 5.48 29.71 2.64
C ASN A 193 4.52 29.34 1.49
N HIS A 194 3.70 28.29 1.65
CA HIS A 194 2.69 27.93 0.65
C HIS A 194 1.69 29.08 0.42
N ARG A 195 1.12 29.13 -0.79
CA ARG A 195 0.14 30.16 -1.18
C ARG A 195 -0.99 29.55 -1.98
N GLU A 196 -2.21 30.06 -1.78
CA GLU A 196 -3.40 29.75 -2.59
C GLU A 196 -3.70 28.24 -2.65
N LEU A 197 -3.51 27.56 -1.52
CA LEU A 197 -3.73 26.12 -1.33
C LEU A 197 -4.66 25.89 -0.13
N GLU A 198 -5.78 26.61 -0.08
CA GLU A 198 -6.77 26.50 0.99
C GLU A 198 -7.74 25.35 0.71
N LYS A 199 -8.30 25.30 -0.50
CA LYS A 199 -9.28 24.31 -0.91
C LYS A 199 -9.08 23.85 -2.36
N ALA A 200 -9.66 22.71 -2.67
CA ALA A 200 -9.73 22.13 -3.99
C ALA A 200 -10.99 21.28 -4.12
N ILE A 201 -11.27 20.79 -5.33
CA ILE A 201 -12.30 19.78 -5.58
C ILE A 201 -11.61 18.42 -5.66
N ALA A 202 -12.16 17.44 -4.94
CA ALA A 202 -11.72 16.07 -5.03
C ALA A 202 -12.82 15.17 -5.61
N SER A 203 -12.42 14.17 -6.39
CA SER A 203 -13.33 13.18 -6.95
C SER A 203 -12.68 11.82 -7.15
N VAL A 204 -13.52 10.79 -7.16
CA VAL A 204 -13.18 9.42 -7.53
C VAL A 204 -14.28 8.92 -8.45
N ARG A 205 -13.92 8.35 -9.59
CA ARG A 205 -14.87 7.85 -10.60
C ARG A 205 -14.27 6.74 -11.45
N PHE A 206 -15.12 5.87 -11.98
CA PHE A 206 -14.69 4.95 -13.03
C PHE A 206 -14.52 5.71 -14.34
N VAL A 207 -13.41 5.48 -15.05
CA VAL A 207 -13.09 6.19 -16.30
C VAL A 207 -14.16 5.93 -17.36
N LYS A 208 -14.75 4.73 -17.39
CA LYS A 208 -15.83 4.35 -18.33
C LYS A 208 -17.15 5.09 -18.04
N GLU A 209 -17.35 5.58 -16.83
CA GLU A 209 -18.56 6.27 -16.41
C GLU A 209 -18.47 7.79 -16.62
N LYS A 210 -17.46 8.29 -17.33
CA LYS A 210 -17.32 9.72 -17.62
C LYS A 210 -18.21 10.09 -18.82
N PRO A 211 -19.41 10.69 -18.65
CA PRO A 211 -20.12 11.27 -19.77
C PRO A 211 -19.34 12.49 -20.30
N GLU A 212 -19.45 12.75 -21.61
CA GLU A 212 -18.87 13.94 -22.22
C GLU A 212 -19.46 15.20 -21.57
N GLY A 213 -18.61 16.01 -20.93
CA GLY A 213 -18.98 17.33 -20.38
C GLY A 213 -19.07 17.47 -18.85
N THR A 214 -18.88 16.41 -18.05
CA THR A 214 -18.94 16.48 -16.57
C THR A 214 -17.56 16.44 -15.91
N ASP A 215 -16.74 17.46 -16.16
CA ASP A 215 -15.46 17.60 -15.44
C ASP A 215 -15.60 18.18 -14.02
N GLU A 216 -16.83 18.48 -13.58
CA GLU A 216 -17.12 19.22 -12.33
C GLU A 216 -17.76 18.39 -11.20
N GLU A 217 -17.94 17.08 -11.36
CA GLU A 217 -18.43 16.23 -10.27
C GLU A 217 -17.32 15.96 -9.25
N GLY A 218 -17.54 16.41 -8.01
CA GLY A 218 -16.63 16.24 -6.89
C GLY A 218 -17.14 16.97 -5.65
N TYR A 219 -16.38 16.90 -4.56
CA TYR A 219 -16.70 17.62 -3.33
C TYR A 219 -15.51 18.46 -2.86
N THR A 220 -15.82 19.54 -2.15
CA THR A 220 -14.82 20.45 -1.62
C THR A 220 -13.99 19.77 -0.53
N VAL A 221 -12.67 19.87 -0.69
CA VAL A 221 -11.68 19.48 0.31
C VAL A 221 -10.81 20.66 0.69
N PHE A 222 -10.39 20.71 1.93
CA PHE A 222 -9.44 21.68 2.43
C PHE A 222 -8.05 21.07 2.46
N LEU A 223 -7.05 21.81 1.96
CA LEU A 223 -5.64 21.38 1.95
C LEU A 223 -4.88 21.95 3.15
N SER A 224 -5.29 23.10 3.66
CA SER A 224 -4.76 23.71 4.88
C SER A 224 -5.87 23.90 5.93
N LYS A 225 -5.50 23.78 7.21
CA LYS A 225 -6.39 24.18 8.32
C LYS A 225 -6.12 25.64 8.65
N ALA A 226 -6.79 26.59 8.02
CA ALA A 226 -6.78 27.95 8.55
C ALA A 226 -7.81 28.06 9.70
N LYS A 227 -7.41 28.71 10.80
CA LYS A 227 -8.33 29.18 11.85
C LYS A 227 -9.29 30.18 11.20
N GLY A 228 -10.56 29.83 11.04
CA GLY A 228 -11.58 30.68 10.41
C GLY A 228 -12.68 29.93 9.67
N TYR A 229 -12.49 28.63 9.38
CA TYR A 229 -13.48 27.79 8.69
C TYR A 229 -14.45 27.05 9.63
N GLU A 230 -14.70 27.57 10.83
CA GLU A 230 -15.76 27.04 11.71
C GLU A 230 -17.13 27.30 11.06
N GLY A 231 -17.66 26.28 10.37
CA GLY A 231 -18.97 26.33 9.72
C GLY A 231 -18.98 26.03 8.21
N GLU A 232 -17.83 25.96 7.54
CA GLU A 232 -17.78 25.56 6.13
C GLU A 232 -17.96 24.04 5.97
N ARG A 233 -18.79 23.64 5.00
CA ARG A 233 -19.04 22.23 4.66
C ARG A 233 -17.92 21.73 3.73
N GLY A 234 -17.14 20.76 4.19
CA GLY A 234 -16.12 20.09 3.36
C GLY A 234 -15.29 19.10 4.16
N ARG A 235 -14.40 18.37 3.48
CA ARG A 235 -13.48 17.42 4.16
C ARG A 235 -12.17 18.13 4.49
N PHE A 236 -11.67 17.88 5.70
CA PHE A 236 -10.44 18.49 6.21
C PHE A 236 -9.28 17.50 6.19
N PRO A 237 -8.05 17.99 6.08
CA PRO A 237 -6.90 17.12 6.01
C PRO A 237 -6.57 16.55 7.39
N HIS A 238 -6.05 15.33 7.41
CA HIS A 238 -5.62 14.62 8.61
C HIS A 238 -4.09 14.56 8.67
N HIS A 239 -3.51 14.75 9.85
CA HIS A 239 -2.08 14.58 10.06
C HIS A 239 -1.77 13.11 10.39
N ARG A 240 -0.84 12.54 9.64
CA ARG A 240 -0.38 11.16 9.80
C ARG A 240 0.75 11.09 10.82
N SER A 241 0.93 9.91 11.41
CA SER A 241 2.03 9.62 12.34
C SER A 241 3.41 9.69 11.70
N ASP A 242 3.52 9.55 10.37
CA ASP A 242 4.76 9.68 9.60
C ASP A 242 5.13 11.15 9.27
N GLY A 243 4.39 12.11 9.83
CA GLY A 243 4.59 13.54 9.63
C GLY A 243 4.09 14.07 8.29
N TRP A 244 3.41 13.25 7.48
CA TRP A 244 2.70 13.70 6.28
C TRP A 244 1.26 14.11 6.59
N THR A 245 0.65 14.84 5.68
CA THR A 245 -0.78 15.17 5.71
C THR A 245 -1.49 14.34 4.66
N GLU A 246 -2.73 13.94 4.93
CA GLU A 246 -3.57 13.27 3.95
C GLU A 246 -4.95 13.91 3.83
N ILE A 247 -5.52 13.84 2.64
CA ILE A 247 -6.90 14.26 2.36
C ILE A 247 -7.60 13.19 1.54
N LYS A 248 -8.82 12.83 1.96
CA LYS A 248 -9.63 11.83 1.25
C LYS A 248 -10.12 12.41 -0.08
N LEU A 249 -9.82 11.70 -1.17
CA LEU A 249 -10.21 12.04 -2.54
C LEU A 249 -11.56 11.43 -2.93
N GLY A 250 -11.92 10.29 -2.36
CA GLY A 250 -13.24 9.69 -2.54
C GLY A 250 -13.25 8.24 -2.15
N GLU A 251 -14.33 7.56 -2.52
CA GLU A 251 -14.54 6.14 -2.31
C GLU A 251 -15.06 5.49 -3.57
N PHE A 252 -14.77 4.21 -3.74
CA PHE A 252 -15.30 3.40 -4.83
C PHE A 252 -15.42 1.94 -4.38
N PHE A 253 -16.30 1.18 -5.01
CA PHE A 253 -16.47 -0.24 -4.73
C PHE A 253 -15.97 -1.06 -5.93
N ASN A 254 -14.99 -1.92 -5.69
CA ASN A 254 -14.52 -2.87 -6.70
C ASN A 254 -15.30 -4.18 -6.56
N ASN A 255 -16.24 -4.46 -7.47
CA ASN A 255 -17.07 -5.65 -7.34
C ASN A 255 -16.36 -6.89 -7.91
N PHE A 256 -16.03 -6.87 -9.20
CA PHE A 256 -15.48 -8.03 -9.91
C PHE A 256 -14.04 -7.86 -10.37
N GLY A 257 -13.45 -6.66 -10.26
CA GLY A 257 -12.12 -6.38 -10.81
C GLY A 257 -12.10 -6.20 -12.34
N GLU A 258 -13.27 -6.00 -12.95
CA GLU A 258 -13.46 -5.88 -14.41
C GLU A 258 -14.08 -4.52 -14.80
N ASP A 259 -14.30 -3.67 -13.80
CA ASP A 259 -14.92 -2.35 -13.94
C ASP A 259 -13.99 -1.35 -14.67
N GLY A 260 -12.74 -1.74 -14.93
CA GLY A 260 -11.74 -0.98 -15.66
C GLY A 260 -10.91 -0.08 -14.75
N GLU A 261 -10.55 1.11 -15.23
CA GLU A 261 -9.75 2.06 -14.46
C GLU A 261 -10.63 2.95 -13.57
N VAL A 262 -10.15 3.18 -12.35
CA VAL A 262 -10.66 4.21 -11.44
C VAL A 262 -9.71 5.40 -11.47
N GLU A 263 -10.26 6.59 -11.71
CA GLU A 263 -9.55 7.87 -11.62
C GLU A 263 -9.81 8.52 -10.26
N MET A 264 -8.74 8.94 -9.58
CA MET A 264 -8.77 9.74 -8.36
C MET A 264 -8.16 11.09 -8.68
N ARG A 265 -8.86 12.19 -8.40
CA ARG A 265 -8.47 13.53 -8.83
C ARG A 265 -8.55 14.54 -7.70
N LEU A 266 -7.57 15.43 -7.66
CA LEU A 266 -7.61 16.70 -6.93
C LEU A 266 -7.40 17.83 -7.93
N ILE A 267 -8.35 18.77 -8.01
CA ILE A 267 -8.30 19.88 -8.95
C ILE A 267 -8.61 21.22 -8.28
N GLU A 268 -7.83 22.24 -8.60
CA GLU A 268 -8.15 23.64 -8.36
C GLU A 268 -7.70 24.47 -9.57
N ASN A 269 -8.66 24.77 -10.46
CA ASN A 269 -8.46 25.55 -11.68
C ASN A 269 -9.42 26.75 -11.79
N LYS A 270 -10.22 27.00 -10.75
CA LYS A 270 -11.21 28.08 -10.74
C LYS A 270 -10.60 29.38 -10.21
N ASN A 271 -9.76 29.28 -9.19
CA ASN A 271 -8.99 30.43 -8.71
C ASN A 271 -7.80 30.71 -9.65
N PRO A 272 -7.75 31.87 -10.34
CA PRO A 272 -6.66 32.22 -11.25
C PRO A 272 -5.35 32.54 -10.52
N ASN A 273 -5.39 32.71 -9.19
CA ASN A 273 -4.21 33.00 -8.40
C ASN A 273 -3.21 31.86 -8.47
N TRP A 274 -1.95 32.25 -8.47
CA TRP A 274 -0.80 31.37 -8.54
C TRP A 274 -0.55 30.67 -7.21
N LYS A 275 -0.46 29.35 -7.27
CA LYS A 275 -0.39 28.44 -6.13
C LYS A 275 1.00 27.84 -6.06
N CYS A 276 1.55 27.72 -4.86
CA CYS A 276 2.87 27.13 -4.67
C CYS A 276 3.01 26.42 -3.34
N GLY A 277 3.97 25.48 -3.26
CA GLY A 277 4.44 24.93 -1.99
C GLY A 277 3.74 23.66 -1.51
N ILE A 278 2.91 23.00 -2.34
CA ILE A 278 2.49 21.62 -2.06
C ILE A 278 3.58 20.64 -2.49
N ILE A 279 3.88 19.67 -1.63
CA ILE A 279 4.79 18.55 -1.91
C ILE A 279 3.94 17.28 -1.91
N VAL A 280 3.79 16.65 -3.06
CA VAL A 280 2.95 15.47 -3.26
C VAL A 280 3.80 14.21 -3.14
N LYS A 281 3.39 13.30 -2.26
CA LYS A 281 4.03 11.98 -2.10
C LYS A 281 3.41 10.92 -2.99
N GLY A 282 2.09 10.96 -3.15
CA GLY A 282 1.34 9.93 -3.85
C GLY A 282 -0.11 9.83 -3.38
N ILE A 283 -0.79 8.78 -3.82
CA ILE A 283 -2.15 8.43 -3.41
C ILE A 283 -2.11 7.07 -2.70
N ASP A 284 -2.75 7.01 -1.54
CA ASP A 284 -2.94 5.80 -0.73
C ASP A 284 -4.38 5.32 -0.88
N ILE A 285 -4.57 4.12 -1.40
CA ILE A 285 -5.88 3.51 -1.67
C ILE A 285 -6.07 2.39 -0.67
N ARG A 286 -6.92 2.62 0.34
CA ARG A 286 -7.12 1.67 1.45
C ARG A 286 -8.48 1.01 1.34
N PRO A 287 -8.60 -0.29 1.57
CA PRO A 287 -9.92 -0.89 1.72
C PRO A 287 -10.61 -0.34 2.98
N ASN A 288 -11.93 -0.23 2.90
CA ASN A 288 -12.82 0.28 3.95
C ASN A 288 -13.44 -0.84 4.77
#